data_AF-A0AAU4XJQ5-F1
#
_entry.id   AF-A0AAU4XJQ5-F1
#
_cell.length_a   1.000
_cell.length_b   1.000
_cell.length_c   1.000
_cell.angle_alpha   90.00
_cell.angle_beta   90.00
_cell.angle_gamma   90.00
#
_symmetry.space_group_name_H-M   'P 1'
#
loop_
_entity.id
_entity.type
_entity.pdbx_description
1 polymer ?
#
loop_
_entity_poly.entity_id
_entity_poly.type
_entity_poly.pdbx_seq_one_letter_code
_entity_poly.pdbx_strand_id
1 'polypeptide(L)'
;MANLVWHTKFGIHLDLTLDDLGHPNLPNLWSIVYDTDRLYAARDIPVRERDLQCGGICQEAGVTAWMYLRQRANGRREAVHERAEDEERHTAPMTAEHRAYQERIVRAAEIGGFSADCEVRTRTGRRGWIQTDTLVQGESGLRIGWEVQLSTADTHGPRSVRSRAARAAKHGITPAWHTDRADYARRRDTHWTRSNNLPAHVIARTGDLRVISGFRALDFWRCDGRALYRCPDTQSRCGNVHVTPKPKDVLFDDLVRQTAAGLIVPIDHRDGSSTHRFWVTSTDRDRLQDHRHDNTNLPPLPDSEKEDGPVGASRRRPTCRPATVPPPSTQHMPAPLLDWSSSAHWSFEPQPCRHCSKPTNLLDDQGEPSHKVCAEAATGA
;
A
#
# COMPACT_ATOMS: atom_id res chain seq x y z
N MET A 1 5.54 -18.84 13.04
CA MET A 1 5.73 -20.12 12.33
C MET A 1 7.22 -20.35 12.13
N ALA A 2 7.74 -21.49 12.59
CA ALA A 2 9.13 -21.88 12.36
C ALA A 2 9.20 -22.75 11.10
N ASN A 3 10.04 -22.35 10.13
CA ASN A 3 10.33 -23.19 8.95
C ASN A 3 11.65 -23.96 9.09
N LEU A 4 12.44 -23.64 10.12
CA LEU A 4 13.70 -24.29 10.47
C LEU A 4 13.48 -25.24 11.65
N VAL A 5 13.83 -26.51 11.45
CA VAL A 5 13.71 -27.57 12.45
C VAL A 5 15.09 -28.17 12.71
N TRP A 6 15.48 -28.29 13.97
CA TRP A 6 16.68 -29.02 14.37
C TRP A 6 16.33 -30.49 14.63
N HIS A 7 16.95 -31.40 13.88
CA HIS A 7 16.79 -32.83 14.09
C HIS A 7 17.90 -33.34 15.02
N THR A 8 17.57 -33.67 16.27
CA THR A 8 18.56 -33.99 17.32
C THR A 8 19.37 -35.24 17.01
N LYS A 9 18.72 -36.30 16.50
CA LYS A 9 19.37 -37.57 16.16
C LYS A 9 20.32 -37.48 14.95
N PHE A 10 19.95 -36.70 13.93
CA PHE A 10 20.80 -36.52 12.75
C PHE A 10 21.80 -35.37 12.91
N GLY A 11 21.59 -34.47 13.87
CA GLY A 11 22.46 -33.31 14.09
C GLY A 11 22.43 -32.31 12.94
N ILE A 12 21.26 -32.10 12.31
CA ILE A 12 21.10 -31.23 11.14
C ILE A 12 19.88 -30.29 11.26
N HIS A 13 19.98 -29.12 10.62
CA HIS A 13 18.85 -28.21 10.40
C HIS A 13 18.09 -28.56 9.13
N LEU A 14 16.77 -28.70 9.22
CA LEU A 14 15.85 -28.96 8.11
C LEU A 14 15.12 -27.66 7.77
N ASP A 15 15.27 -27.18 6.53
CA ASP A 15 14.48 -26.04 6.02
C ASP A 15 13.25 -26.54 5.27
N LEU A 16 12.08 -26.42 5.89
CA LEU A 16 10.81 -26.92 5.33
C LEU A 16 10.36 -26.17 4.06
N THR A 17 11.01 -25.05 3.73
CA THR A 17 10.75 -24.29 2.50
C THR A 17 11.50 -24.85 1.29
N LEU A 18 12.57 -25.61 1.50
CA LEU A 18 13.39 -26.20 0.43
C LEU A 18 12.98 -27.64 0.15
N ASP A 19 12.87 -28.03 -1.12
CA ASP A 19 12.41 -29.37 -1.50
C ASP A 19 13.27 -30.48 -0.86
N ASP A 20 14.59 -30.29 -0.83
CA ASP A 20 15.61 -31.16 -0.25
C ASP A 20 15.90 -30.89 1.24
N LEU A 21 15.12 -30.01 1.87
CA LEU A 21 15.30 -29.54 3.25
C LEU A 21 16.66 -28.87 3.52
N GLY A 22 17.38 -28.43 2.47
CA GLY A 22 18.73 -27.89 2.57
C GLY A 22 19.85 -28.94 2.54
N HIS A 23 19.51 -30.21 2.28
CA HIS A 23 20.46 -31.33 2.27
C HIS A 23 20.40 -32.12 0.96
N PRO A 24 21.00 -31.61 -0.13
CA PRO A 24 20.93 -32.25 -1.45
C PRO A 24 21.56 -33.66 -1.49
N ASN A 25 22.46 -33.95 -0.55
CA ASN A 25 23.13 -35.26 -0.44
C ASN A 25 22.29 -36.33 0.30
N LEU A 26 21.12 -35.96 0.83
CA LEU A 26 20.23 -36.85 1.57
C LEU A 26 18.89 -36.99 0.80
N PRO A 27 18.83 -37.87 -0.21
CA PRO A 27 17.61 -38.05 -0.99
C PRO A 27 16.46 -38.56 -0.11
N ASN A 28 15.24 -38.12 -0.40
CA ASN A 28 14.01 -38.51 0.31
C ASN A 28 13.99 -38.17 1.82
N LEU A 29 14.82 -37.22 2.27
CA LEU A 29 14.91 -36.84 3.68
C LEU A 29 13.56 -36.43 4.26
N TRP A 30 12.73 -35.70 3.50
CA TRP A 30 11.37 -35.36 3.94
C TRP A 30 10.52 -36.58 4.27
N SER A 31 10.46 -37.56 3.37
CA SER A 31 9.68 -38.78 3.62
C SER A 31 10.18 -39.53 4.85
N ILE A 32 11.51 -39.65 5.01
CA ILE A 32 12.12 -40.32 6.16
C ILE A 32 11.70 -39.64 7.46
N VAL A 33 11.88 -38.32 7.58
CA VAL A 33 11.60 -37.59 8.83
C VAL A 33 10.10 -37.50 9.08
N TYR A 34 9.31 -37.17 8.06
CA TYR A 34 7.86 -37.01 8.19
C TYR A 34 7.15 -38.33 8.50
N ASP A 35 7.48 -39.42 7.78
CA ASP A 35 6.86 -40.72 8.02
C ASP A 35 7.26 -41.28 9.40
N THR A 36 8.49 -41.00 9.85
CA THR A 36 8.94 -41.36 11.20
C THR A 36 8.16 -40.60 12.28
N ASP A 37 8.00 -39.28 12.15
CA ASP A 37 7.20 -38.48 13.10
C ASP A 37 5.73 -38.96 13.11
N ARG A 38 5.16 -39.27 11.95
CA ARG A 38 3.81 -39.85 11.85
C ARG A 38 3.69 -41.23 12.49
N LEU A 39 4.69 -42.08 12.34
CA LEU A 39 4.74 -43.39 12.98
C LEU A 39 4.84 -43.26 14.51
N TYR A 40 5.66 -42.33 15.00
CA TYR A 40 5.76 -42.01 16.42
C TYR A 40 4.45 -41.45 16.97
N ALA A 41 3.77 -40.59 16.20
CA ALA A 41 2.44 -40.11 16.54
C ALA A 41 1.41 -41.24 16.66
N ALA A 42 1.41 -42.17 15.71
CA ALA A 42 0.49 -43.31 15.72
C ALA A 42 0.75 -44.31 16.87
N ARG A 43 1.92 -44.22 17.51
CA ARG A 43 2.33 -45.02 18.67
C ARG A 43 2.24 -44.26 19.99
N ASP A 44 1.61 -43.09 20.00
CA ASP A 44 1.48 -42.22 21.17
C ASP A 44 2.82 -41.83 21.82
N ILE A 45 3.90 -41.81 21.04
CA ILE A 45 5.21 -41.33 21.51
C ILE A 45 5.10 -39.81 21.75
N PRO A 46 5.48 -39.29 22.94
CA PRO A 46 5.45 -37.85 23.23
C PRO A 46 6.29 -37.03 22.24
N VAL A 47 5.89 -35.80 21.91
CA VAL A 47 6.58 -34.95 20.90
C VAL A 47 8.05 -34.74 21.26
N ARG A 48 8.34 -34.54 22.55
CA ARG A 48 9.71 -34.40 23.07
C ARG A 48 10.64 -35.59 22.82
N GLU A 49 10.09 -36.76 22.48
CA GLU A 49 10.82 -38.00 22.22
C GLU A 49 10.94 -38.29 20.71
N ARG A 50 10.52 -37.35 19.84
CA ARG A 50 10.50 -37.52 18.37
C ARG A 50 11.65 -36.84 17.64
N ASP A 51 12.69 -36.44 18.37
CA ASP A 51 13.93 -35.89 17.83
C ASP A 51 13.81 -34.55 17.06
N LEU A 52 12.69 -33.83 17.16
CA LEU A 52 12.45 -32.57 16.43
C LEU A 52 12.33 -31.38 17.38
N GLN A 53 13.24 -30.43 17.23
CA GLN A 53 13.24 -29.16 17.97
C GLN A 53 13.13 -27.98 17.01
N CYS A 54 12.68 -26.83 17.51
CA CYS A 54 12.73 -25.59 16.76
C CYS A 54 14.18 -25.20 16.50
N GLY A 55 14.57 -25.12 15.22
CA GLY A 55 15.93 -24.76 14.79
C GLY A 55 16.10 -23.29 14.44
N GLY A 56 15.13 -22.44 14.80
CA GLY A 56 15.16 -20.99 14.56
C GLY A 56 15.11 -20.21 15.87
N ILE A 57 14.12 -19.33 16.01
CA ILE A 57 13.97 -18.37 17.11
C ILE A 57 14.15 -19.01 18.50
N CYS A 58 13.55 -20.18 18.77
CA CYS A 58 13.70 -20.81 20.08
C CYS A 58 15.13 -21.29 20.34
N GLN A 59 15.83 -21.84 19.34
CA GLN A 59 17.23 -22.26 19.46
C GLN A 59 18.15 -21.05 19.65
N GLU A 60 17.95 -19.96 18.89
CA GLU A 60 18.69 -18.70 19.04
C GLU A 60 18.49 -18.09 20.44
N ALA A 61 17.28 -18.22 20.99
CA ALA A 61 16.97 -17.81 22.36
C ALA A 61 17.50 -18.78 23.44
N GLY A 62 18.20 -19.85 23.06
CA GLY A 62 18.72 -20.86 23.99
C GLY A 62 17.64 -21.73 24.64
N VAL A 63 16.46 -21.83 24.04
CA VAL A 63 15.31 -22.58 24.55
C VAL A 63 15.07 -23.85 23.75
N THR A 64 14.97 -24.98 24.47
CA THR A 64 14.56 -26.26 23.90
C THR A 64 13.05 -26.29 23.69
N ALA A 65 12.62 -26.01 22.46
CA ALA A 65 11.21 -26.07 22.06
C ALA A 65 10.97 -27.27 21.13
N TRP A 66 10.21 -28.26 21.58
CA TRP A 66 9.91 -29.47 20.81
C TRP A 66 8.81 -29.24 19.79
N MET A 67 8.91 -29.89 18.63
CA MET A 67 8.00 -29.71 17.51
C MET A 67 7.55 -31.03 16.90
N TYR A 68 6.41 -31.00 16.22
CA TYR A 68 5.94 -32.08 15.35
C TYR A 68 5.65 -31.55 13.95
N LEU A 69 5.63 -32.44 12.96
CA LEU A 69 5.44 -32.05 11.56
C LEU A 69 3.97 -32.19 11.13
N ARG A 70 3.58 -31.32 10.22
CA ARG A 70 2.27 -31.36 9.56
C ARG A 70 2.42 -31.08 8.07
N GLN A 71 1.79 -31.91 7.25
CA GLN A 71 1.59 -31.59 5.84
C GLN A 71 0.13 -31.22 5.58
N ARG A 72 -0.08 -30.09 4.91
CA ARG A 72 -1.40 -29.62 4.47
C ARG A 72 -1.81 -30.35 3.17
N ALA A 73 -3.10 -30.36 2.87
CA ALA A 73 -3.65 -30.96 1.64
C ALA A 73 -3.07 -30.36 0.34
N ASN A 74 -2.49 -29.16 0.40
CA ASN A 74 -1.83 -28.50 -0.74
C ASN A 74 -0.32 -28.82 -0.83
N GLY A 75 0.17 -29.81 -0.08
CA GLY A 75 1.58 -30.21 -0.05
C GLY A 75 2.46 -29.36 0.87
N ARG A 76 1.96 -28.24 1.43
CA ARG A 76 2.75 -27.37 2.31
C ARG A 76 3.16 -28.10 3.58
N ARG A 77 4.46 -28.04 3.87
CA ARG A 77 5.11 -28.59 5.06
C ARG A 77 5.16 -27.53 6.15
N GLU A 78 4.86 -27.93 7.37
CA GLU A 78 4.82 -27.06 8.55
C GLU A 78 5.40 -27.83 9.74
N ALA A 79 6.14 -27.14 10.61
CA ALA A 79 6.45 -27.61 11.95
C ALA A 79 5.62 -26.82 12.97
N VAL A 80 5.15 -27.49 14.00
CA VAL A 80 4.29 -26.92 15.03
C VAL A 80 4.89 -27.22 16.40
N HIS A 81 5.00 -26.20 17.26
CA HIS A 81 5.46 -26.40 18.63
C HIS A 81 4.49 -27.25 19.44
N GLU A 82 5.04 -28.08 20.34
CA GLU A 82 4.25 -28.82 21.33
C GLU A 82 3.52 -27.86 22.28
N ARG A 83 4.19 -26.78 22.68
CA ARG A 83 3.69 -25.79 23.65
C ARG A 83 3.31 -24.49 22.97
N ALA A 84 2.20 -23.90 23.41
CA ALA A 84 1.73 -22.62 22.92
C ALA A 84 2.71 -21.48 23.23
N GLU A 85 3.34 -21.49 24.41
CA GLU A 85 4.33 -20.49 24.85
C GLU A 85 5.54 -20.41 23.90
N ASP A 86 5.96 -21.54 23.33
CA ASP A 86 7.04 -21.57 22.36
C ASP A 86 6.59 -21.00 21.02
N GLU A 87 5.38 -21.31 20.56
CA GLU A 87 4.79 -20.70 19.36
C GLU A 87 4.62 -19.17 19.52
N GLU A 88 4.29 -18.69 20.72
CA GLU A 88 4.15 -17.27 21.03
C GLU A 88 5.47 -16.51 20.83
N ARG A 89 6.63 -17.13 21.11
CA ARG A 89 7.96 -16.54 20.83
C ARG A 89 8.22 -16.28 19.35
N HIS A 90 7.52 -16.99 18.47
CA HIS A 90 7.60 -16.76 17.02
C HIS A 90 6.67 -15.64 16.54
N THR A 91 5.88 -15.05 17.42
CA THR A 91 5.16 -13.82 17.13
C THR A 91 6.17 -12.68 17.23
N ALA A 92 6.65 -12.20 16.08
CA ALA A 92 7.50 -11.02 16.05
C ALA A 92 6.80 -9.89 16.84
N PRO A 93 7.48 -9.24 17.79
CA PRO A 93 6.89 -8.12 18.49
C PRO A 93 6.43 -7.10 17.45
N MET A 94 5.19 -6.63 17.60
CA MET A 94 4.64 -5.57 16.76
C MET A 94 5.63 -4.41 16.70
N THR A 95 6.04 -4.03 15.49
CA THR A 95 7.03 -2.96 15.33
C THR A 95 6.45 -1.64 15.84
N ALA A 96 7.33 -0.71 16.24
CA ALA A 96 6.91 0.60 16.69
C ALA A 96 6.13 1.35 15.60
N GLU A 97 6.48 1.16 14.33
CA GLU A 97 5.78 1.74 13.17
C GLU A 97 4.38 1.18 13.03
N HIS A 98 4.21 -0.14 13.14
CA HIS A 98 2.89 -0.78 13.06
C HIS A 98 1.97 -0.24 14.16
N ARG A 99 2.48 -0.18 15.40
CA ARG A 99 1.73 0.41 16.52
C ARG A 99 1.40 1.89 16.28
N ALA A 100 2.35 2.67 15.78
CA ALA A 100 2.14 4.09 15.49
C ALA A 100 1.01 4.32 14.48
N TYR A 101 0.87 3.45 13.47
CA TYR A 101 -0.27 3.51 12.54
C TYR A 101 -1.59 3.17 13.23
N GLN A 102 -1.66 2.08 14.01
CA GLN A 102 -2.89 1.69 14.71
C GLN A 102 -3.40 2.81 15.62
N GLU A 103 -2.52 3.34 16.48
CA GLU A 103 -2.86 4.43 17.39
C GLU A 103 -3.26 5.70 16.62
N ARG A 104 -2.62 5.98 15.48
CA ARG A 104 -2.97 7.13 14.64
C ARG A 104 -4.33 6.97 13.97
N ILE A 105 -4.68 5.78 13.51
CA ILE A 105 -6.01 5.51 12.95
C ILE A 105 -7.08 5.75 14.01
N VAL A 106 -6.87 5.24 15.24
CA VAL A 106 -7.79 5.48 16.35
C VAL A 106 -7.94 6.98 16.63
N ARG A 107 -6.83 7.69 16.85
CA ARG A 107 -6.86 9.14 17.09
C ARG A 107 -7.56 9.90 15.95
N ALA A 108 -7.26 9.57 14.69
CA ALA A 108 -7.86 10.24 13.54
C ALA A 108 -9.38 10.01 13.47
N ALA A 109 -9.83 8.79 13.77
CA ALA A 109 -11.25 8.45 13.84
C ALA A 109 -11.95 9.21 14.99
N GLU A 110 -11.37 9.22 16.18
CA GLU A 110 -11.91 9.92 17.36
C GLU A 110 -12.02 11.44 17.14
N ILE A 111 -11.00 12.05 16.55
CA ILE A 111 -11.03 13.47 16.14
C ILE A 111 -12.16 13.72 15.13
N GLY A 112 -12.48 12.75 14.28
CA GLY A 112 -13.61 12.79 13.36
C GLY A 112 -14.98 12.53 13.99
N GLY A 113 -15.04 12.25 15.30
CA GLY A 113 -16.29 11.91 16.00
C GLY A 113 -16.69 10.44 15.90
N PHE A 114 -15.78 9.56 15.46
CA PHE A 114 -16.02 8.12 15.30
C PHE A 114 -15.34 7.31 16.40
N SER A 115 -15.96 6.22 16.84
CA SER A 115 -15.31 5.28 17.77
C SER A 115 -14.41 4.29 17.02
N ALA A 116 -13.24 3.99 17.56
CA ALA A 116 -12.31 3.02 16.99
C ALA A 116 -11.57 2.24 18.08
N ASP A 117 -11.25 0.98 17.78
CA ASP A 117 -10.51 0.09 18.68
C ASP A 117 -9.38 -0.62 17.93
N CYS A 118 -8.27 -0.92 18.61
CA CYS A 118 -7.16 -1.71 18.06
C CYS A 118 -7.33 -3.21 18.33
N GLU A 119 -6.72 -4.04 17.48
CA GLU A 119 -6.63 -5.50 17.64
C GLU A 119 -7.99 -6.20 17.86
N VAL A 120 -9.02 -5.72 17.16
CA VAL A 120 -10.40 -6.17 17.37
C VAL A 120 -10.61 -7.56 16.82
N ARG A 121 -11.14 -8.44 17.66
CA ARG A 121 -11.53 -9.81 17.29
C ARG A 121 -13.02 -9.90 17.02
N THR A 122 -13.42 -9.88 15.75
CA THR A 122 -14.81 -10.08 15.34
C THR A 122 -15.13 -11.57 15.21
N ARG A 123 -16.11 -12.08 15.95
CA ARG A 123 -16.55 -13.47 15.88
C ARG A 123 -17.22 -13.78 14.53
N THR A 124 -16.79 -14.86 13.88
CA THR A 124 -17.30 -15.30 12.56
C THR A 124 -17.96 -16.69 12.59
N GLY A 125 -18.12 -17.28 13.77
CA GLY A 125 -18.77 -18.57 13.97
C GLY A 125 -18.49 -19.16 15.34
N ARG A 126 -18.66 -20.48 15.49
CA ARG A 126 -18.47 -21.19 16.79
C ARG A 126 -17.02 -21.18 17.28
N ARG A 127 -16.05 -21.23 16.36
CA ARG A 127 -14.60 -21.27 16.66
C ARG A 127 -13.76 -20.34 15.77
N GLY A 128 -14.39 -19.46 15.00
CA GLY A 128 -13.71 -18.58 14.05
C GLY A 128 -13.78 -17.11 14.47
N TRP A 129 -12.69 -16.38 14.29
CA TRP A 129 -12.65 -14.92 14.42
C TRP A 129 -11.90 -14.29 13.23
N ILE A 130 -12.17 -13.01 12.99
CA ILE A 130 -11.33 -12.11 12.21
C ILE A 130 -10.61 -11.23 13.22
N GLN A 131 -9.30 -11.10 13.08
CA GLN A 131 -8.51 -10.11 13.80
C GLN A 131 -8.21 -8.98 12.83
N THR A 132 -8.48 -7.76 13.26
CA THR A 132 -8.29 -6.53 12.48
C THR A 132 -7.43 -5.59 13.31
N ASP A 133 -6.37 -5.06 12.70
CA ASP A 133 -5.42 -4.19 13.38
C ASP A 133 -6.10 -2.96 14.00
N THR A 134 -7.03 -2.34 13.28
CA THR A 134 -7.90 -1.28 13.85
C THR A 134 -9.29 -1.31 13.21
N LEU A 135 -10.33 -1.31 14.02
CA LEU A 135 -11.72 -1.27 13.55
C LEU A 135 -12.33 0.09 13.88
N VAL A 136 -12.74 0.82 12.85
CA VAL A 136 -13.44 2.12 12.98
C VAL A 136 -14.93 1.92 12.74
N GLN A 137 -15.76 2.41 13.66
CA GLN A 137 -17.22 2.46 13.52
C GLN A 137 -17.60 3.80 12.89
N GLY A 138 -18.01 3.75 11.63
CA GLY A 138 -18.40 4.91 10.85
C GLY A 138 -19.89 5.24 10.96
N GLU A 139 -20.29 6.22 10.16
CA GLU A 139 -21.69 6.64 10.02
C GLU A 139 -22.58 5.50 9.50
N SER A 140 -23.87 5.54 9.87
CA SER A 140 -24.89 4.61 9.34
C SER A 140 -24.55 3.12 9.51
N GLY A 141 -23.78 2.77 10.56
CA GLY A 141 -23.37 1.39 10.83
C GLY A 141 -22.24 0.87 9.94
N LEU A 142 -21.56 1.76 9.19
CA LEU A 142 -20.35 1.41 8.46
C LEU A 142 -19.26 0.91 9.41
N ARG A 143 -18.53 -0.13 9.00
CA ARG A 143 -17.41 -0.69 9.77
C ARG A 143 -16.19 -0.74 8.88
N ILE A 144 -15.18 0.07 9.15
CA ILE A 144 -13.95 0.11 8.36
C ILE A 144 -12.86 -0.64 9.13
N GLY A 145 -12.43 -1.77 8.58
CA GLY A 145 -11.35 -2.57 9.15
C GLY A 145 -10.03 -2.21 8.52
N TRP A 146 -9.22 -1.43 9.21
CA TRP A 146 -7.87 -1.06 8.82
C TRP A 146 -6.87 -2.18 9.13
N GLU A 147 -6.04 -2.51 8.15
CA GLU A 147 -5.01 -3.55 8.20
C GLU A 147 -3.68 -2.97 7.68
N VAL A 148 -2.65 -2.94 8.51
CA VAL A 148 -1.36 -2.30 8.26
C VAL A 148 -0.29 -3.35 7.96
N GLN A 149 0.17 -3.39 6.71
CA GLN A 149 1.16 -4.37 6.24
C GLN A 149 2.47 -3.66 5.86
N LEU A 150 3.43 -3.63 6.79
CA LEU A 150 4.76 -3.02 6.59
C LEU A 150 5.85 -4.05 6.29
N SER A 151 5.76 -5.25 6.86
CA SER A 151 6.73 -6.33 6.63
C SER A 151 6.40 -7.14 5.38
N THR A 152 7.40 -7.82 4.81
CA THR A 152 7.15 -8.93 3.89
C THR A 152 6.33 -9.97 4.62
N ALA A 153 5.04 -10.08 4.30
CA ALA A 153 4.33 -11.34 4.51
C ALA A 153 5.11 -12.41 3.75
N ASP A 154 5.55 -13.45 4.46
CA ASP A 154 6.36 -14.53 3.91
C ASP A 154 5.90 -14.92 2.51
N THR A 155 6.88 -15.05 1.61
CA THR A 155 6.80 -15.25 0.16
C THR A 155 6.05 -16.53 -0.27
N HIS A 156 5.39 -17.21 0.67
CA HIS A 156 4.55 -18.40 0.51
C HIS A 156 3.06 -18.13 0.76
N GLY A 157 2.49 -17.11 0.09
CA GLY A 157 1.06 -17.17 -0.18
C GLY A 157 0.35 -15.87 -0.57
N PRO A 158 0.02 -15.68 -1.86
CA PRO A 158 -1.08 -14.81 -2.31
C PRO A 158 -2.50 -15.26 -1.85
N ARG A 159 -2.60 -16.13 -0.82
CA ARG A 159 -3.86 -16.65 -0.25
C ARG A 159 -4.29 -16.00 1.08
N SER A 160 -3.54 -15.07 1.68
CA SER A 160 -3.94 -14.44 2.97
C SER A 160 -4.70 -13.12 2.79
N VAL A 161 -4.15 -12.11 2.11
CA VAL A 161 -4.75 -10.76 2.02
C VAL A 161 -6.13 -10.78 1.36
N ARG A 162 -6.25 -11.32 0.14
CA ARG A 162 -7.54 -11.42 -0.57
C ARG A 162 -8.58 -12.19 0.26
N SER A 163 -8.15 -13.31 0.85
CA SER A 163 -9.03 -14.17 1.66
C SER A 163 -9.48 -13.45 2.94
N ARG A 164 -8.57 -12.75 3.62
CA ARG A 164 -8.87 -11.90 4.79
C ARG A 164 -9.82 -10.77 4.44
N ALA A 165 -9.54 -10.04 3.37
CA ALA A 165 -10.39 -8.96 2.88
C ALA A 165 -11.79 -9.46 2.51
N ALA A 166 -11.89 -10.57 1.76
CA ALA A 166 -13.17 -11.18 1.40
C ALA A 166 -13.92 -11.71 2.64
N ARG A 167 -13.21 -12.30 3.60
CA ARG A 167 -13.79 -12.76 4.86
C ARG A 167 -14.30 -11.59 5.69
N ALA A 168 -13.55 -10.50 5.81
CA ALA A 168 -13.99 -9.27 6.48
C ALA A 168 -15.25 -8.69 5.84
N ALA A 169 -15.25 -8.54 4.51
CA ALA A 169 -16.39 -8.05 3.75
C ALA A 169 -17.65 -8.91 3.96
N LYS A 170 -17.52 -10.24 4.00
CA LYS A 170 -18.64 -11.17 4.29
C LYS A 170 -19.28 -10.93 5.67
N HIS A 171 -18.54 -10.35 6.60
CA HIS A 171 -19.00 -10.03 7.96
C HIS A 171 -19.30 -8.53 8.15
N GLY A 172 -19.56 -7.81 7.06
CA GLY A 172 -19.96 -6.40 7.09
C GLY A 172 -18.83 -5.44 7.48
N ILE A 173 -17.57 -5.87 7.34
CA ILE A 173 -16.39 -5.01 7.57
C ILE A 173 -15.80 -4.65 6.21
N THR A 174 -15.77 -3.36 5.90
CA THR A 174 -15.10 -2.83 4.72
C THR A 174 -13.58 -2.87 4.93
N PRO A 175 -12.83 -3.68 4.16
CA PRO A 175 -11.40 -3.84 4.38
C PRO A 175 -10.60 -2.67 3.81
N ALA A 176 -9.82 -2.00 4.64
CA ALA A 176 -8.90 -0.92 4.28
C ALA A 176 -7.46 -1.34 4.55
N TRP A 177 -6.67 -1.56 3.50
CA TRP A 177 -5.30 -2.03 3.64
C TRP A 177 -4.32 -0.89 3.42
N HIS A 178 -3.32 -0.79 4.30
CA HIS A 178 -2.28 0.23 4.24
C HIS A 178 -0.88 -0.39 4.22
N THR A 179 0.06 0.26 3.54
CA THR A 179 1.46 -0.16 3.45
C THR A 179 2.36 1.03 3.14
N ASP A 180 3.64 0.94 3.43
CA ASP A 180 4.68 1.83 2.90
C ASP A 180 5.37 1.25 1.65
N ARG A 181 5.02 0.01 1.27
CA ARG A 181 5.71 -0.72 0.21
C ARG A 181 5.04 -0.56 -1.16
N ALA A 182 5.87 -0.28 -2.15
CA ALA A 182 5.42 -0.12 -3.53
C ALA A 182 4.93 -1.42 -4.18
N ASP A 183 5.50 -2.58 -3.81
CA ASP A 183 5.10 -3.89 -4.35
C ASP A 183 3.69 -4.29 -3.90
N TYR A 184 3.33 -4.05 -2.64
CA TYR A 184 1.98 -4.27 -2.14
C TYR A 184 0.96 -3.30 -2.70
N ALA A 185 1.29 -2.00 -2.78
CA ALA A 185 0.40 -1.00 -3.34
C ALA A 185 0.05 -1.22 -4.82
N ARG A 186 0.83 -2.01 -5.56
CA ARG A 186 0.55 -2.40 -6.96
C ARG A 186 -0.32 -3.65 -7.08
N ARG A 187 -0.54 -4.39 -5.99
CA ARG A 187 -1.39 -5.59 -6.01
C ARG A 187 -2.84 -5.18 -6.22
N ARG A 188 -3.58 -6.08 -6.88
CA ARG A 188 -4.99 -5.88 -7.25
C ARG A 188 -5.93 -6.73 -6.40
N ASP A 189 -5.45 -7.27 -5.29
CA ASP A 189 -6.16 -8.25 -4.49
C ASP A 189 -7.07 -7.64 -3.42
N THR A 190 -6.79 -6.43 -2.98
CA THR A 190 -7.63 -5.63 -2.06
C THR A 190 -7.44 -4.13 -2.33
N HIS A 191 -8.15 -3.28 -1.57
CA HIS A 191 -8.09 -1.82 -1.66
C HIS A 191 -6.89 -1.30 -0.87
N TRP A 192 -5.71 -1.35 -1.50
CA TRP A 192 -4.45 -0.86 -0.93
C TRP A 192 -4.37 0.66 -0.95
N THR A 193 -3.78 1.20 0.12
CA THR A 193 -3.30 2.59 0.21
C THR A 193 -1.82 2.58 0.54
N ARG A 194 -1.09 3.59 0.08
CA ARG A 194 0.37 3.68 0.29
C ARG A 194 0.80 5.04 0.83
N SER A 195 1.66 5.04 1.84
CA SER A 195 2.43 6.22 2.28
C SER A 195 3.93 6.03 1.99
N ASN A 196 4.77 6.99 2.39
CA ASN A 196 6.22 6.78 2.40
C ASN A 196 6.64 5.91 3.60
N ASN A 197 7.79 5.23 3.47
CA ASN A 197 8.44 4.60 4.62
C ASN A 197 8.94 5.70 5.57
N LEU A 198 8.37 5.74 6.77
CA LEU A 198 8.60 6.78 7.76
C LEU A 198 8.82 6.12 9.13
N PRO A 199 9.70 6.68 9.98
CA PRO A 199 9.92 6.13 11.31
C PRO A 199 8.70 6.36 12.21
N ALA A 200 8.54 5.49 13.22
CA ALA A 200 7.37 5.47 14.11
C ALA A 200 7.03 6.85 14.73
N HIS A 201 8.04 7.62 15.13
CA HIS A 201 7.86 8.94 15.73
C HIS A 201 7.37 10.03 14.75
N VAL A 202 7.53 9.82 13.43
CA VAL A 202 6.93 10.67 12.39
C VAL A 202 5.50 10.22 12.12
N ILE A 203 5.27 8.91 12.05
CA ILE A 203 3.92 8.34 11.91
C ILE A 203 3.04 8.79 13.07
N ALA A 204 3.54 8.80 14.31
CA ALA A 204 2.76 9.14 15.49
C ALA A 204 2.32 10.61 15.56
N ARG A 205 3.06 11.53 14.92
CA ARG A 205 2.75 12.98 14.95
C ARG A 205 1.48 13.32 14.17
N THR A 206 0.68 14.24 14.69
CA THR A 206 -0.42 14.87 13.97
C THR A 206 0.17 15.75 12.85
N GLY A 207 -0.11 15.47 11.57
CA GLY A 207 0.47 16.20 10.42
C GLY A 207 0.66 15.39 9.15
N ASP A 208 1.50 15.89 8.22
CA ASP A 208 1.69 15.57 6.77
C ASP A 208 1.93 14.10 6.32
N LEU A 209 1.32 13.11 6.96
CA LEU A 209 1.32 11.74 6.44
C LEU A 209 0.42 11.68 5.21
N ARG A 210 1.03 11.69 4.04
CA ARG A 210 0.33 11.63 2.75
C ARG A 210 0.14 10.19 2.28
N VAL A 211 -1.05 9.91 1.78
CA VAL A 211 -1.34 8.73 0.97
C VAL A 211 -1.06 9.08 -0.48
N ILE A 212 -0.01 8.48 -1.03
CA ILE A 212 0.52 8.71 -2.37
C ILE A 212 0.07 7.65 -3.40
N SER A 213 -0.64 6.62 -2.95
CA SER A 213 -1.31 5.66 -3.83
C SER A 213 -2.53 5.05 -3.15
N GLY A 214 -3.48 4.54 -3.94
CA GLY A 214 -4.70 3.89 -3.46
C GLY A 214 -5.94 4.76 -3.50
N PHE A 215 -5.78 6.09 -3.43
CA PHE A 215 -6.88 7.04 -3.65
C PHE A 215 -6.83 7.61 -5.07
N ARG A 216 -7.99 7.73 -5.72
CA ARG A 216 -8.13 8.19 -7.10
C ARG A 216 -9.26 9.21 -7.23
N ALA A 217 -9.06 10.20 -8.09
CA ALA A 217 -10.16 10.95 -8.69
C ALA A 217 -10.56 10.26 -10.01
N LEU A 218 -11.85 10.24 -10.33
CA LEU A 218 -12.32 9.72 -11.60
C LEU A 218 -12.50 10.86 -12.60
N ASP A 219 -11.73 10.83 -13.69
CA ASP A 219 -11.89 11.77 -14.78
C ASP A 219 -12.87 11.21 -15.82
N PHE A 220 -13.97 11.91 -16.04
CA PHE A 220 -15.00 11.53 -17.01
C PHE A 220 -14.85 12.43 -18.23
N TRP A 221 -14.55 11.84 -19.38
CA TRP A 221 -14.19 12.59 -20.57
C TRP A 221 -14.86 12.01 -21.81
N ARG A 222 -15.18 12.88 -22.77
CA ARG A 222 -15.76 12.47 -24.04
C ARG A 222 -14.67 12.12 -25.05
N CYS A 223 -14.82 10.99 -25.72
CA CYS A 223 -13.87 10.48 -26.70
C CYS A 223 -14.00 11.19 -28.05
N ASP A 224 -13.43 12.37 -28.15
CA ASP A 224 -13.44 13.18 -29.37
C ASP A 224 -12.04 13.71 -29.73
N GLY A 225 -11.96 14.60 -30.72
CA GLY A 225 -10.70 15.18 -31.20
C GLY A 225 -9.94 15.99 -30.14
N ARG A 226 -10.58 16.40 -29.03
CA ARG A 226 -9.98 17.19 -27.94
C ARG A 226 -9.52 16.32 -26.77
N ALA A 227 -9.92 15.04 -26.72
CA ALA A 227 -9.58 14.14 -25.64
C ALA A 227 -8.05 13.93 -25.49
N LEU A 228 -7.54 14.11 -24.27
CA LEU A 228 -6.13 13.89 -23.94
C LEU A 228 -5.77 12.39 -23.88
N TYR A 229 -6.73 11.54 -23.53
CA TYR A 229 -6.55 10.09 -23.42
C TYR A 229 -6.74 9.40 -24.76
N ARG A 230 -6.11 8.22 -24.93
CA ARG A 230 -6.46 7.31 -26.04
C ARG A 230 -7.81 6.67 -25.75
N CYS A 231 -8.57 6.40 -26.83
CA CYS A 231 -9.81 5.64 -26.71
C CYS A 231 -9.49 4.25 -26.13
N PRO A 232 -10.14 3.81 -25.04
CA PRO A 232 -9.95 2.48 -24.48
C PRO A 232 -10.60 1.38 -25.33
N ASP A 233 -11.67 1.72 -26.07
CA ASP A 233 -12.45 0.73 -26.83
C ASP A 233 -11.88 0.48 -28.23
N THR A 234 -11.29 1.51 -28.86
CA THR A 234 -10.85 1.45 -30.26
C THR A 234 -9.54 2.21 -30.47
N GLN A 235 -8.92 2.05 -31.63
CA GLN A 235 -7.73 2.84 -31.99
C GLN A 235 -8.06 4.28 -32.44
N SER A 236 -9.35 4.61 -32.62
CA SER A 236 -9.85 5.90 -33.10
C SER A 236 -10.79 6.55 -32.07
N ARG A 237 -11.25 7.79 -32.32
CA ARG A 237 -12.22 8.45 -31.43
C ARG A 237 -13.60 7.82 -31.61
N CYS A 238 -14.19 7.27 -30.54
CA CYS A 238 -15.48 6.57 -30.61
C CYS A 238 -16.70 7.46 -30.28
N GLY A 239 -16.49 8.67 -29.76
CA GLY A 239 -17.57 9.60 -29.39
C GLY A 239 -18.22 9.35 -28.02
N ASN A 240 -17.94 8.19 -27.40
CA ASN A 240 -18.49 7.82 -26.10
C ASN A 240 -17.80 8.54 -24.93
N VAL A 241 -18.44 8.54 -23.77
CA VAL A 241 -17.80 8.97 -22.52
C VAL A 241 -16.98 7.81 -21.97
N HIS A 242 -15.78 8.09 -21.48
CA HIS A 242 -14.95 7.13 -20.76
C HIS A 242 -14.56 7.68 -19.40
N VAL A 243 -14.12 6.76 -18.54
CA VAL A 243 -13.66 7.07 -17.19
C VAL A 243 -12.19 6.67 -17.07
N THR A 244 -11.35 7.61 -16.66
CA THR A 244 -9.93 7.36 -16.41
C THR A 244 -9.59 7.70 -14.95
N PRO A 245 -9.20 6.69 -14.14
CA PRO A 245 -8.76 6.94 -12.76
C PRO A 245 -7.42 7.69 -12.72
N LYS A 246 -7.35 8.78 -11.96
CA LYS A 246 -6.13 9.57 -11.73
C LYS A 246 -5.66 9.44 -10.28
N PRO A 247 -4.36 9.18 -10.03
CA PRO A 247 -3.79 9.32 -8.69
C PRO A 247 -4.13 10.70 -8.10
N LYS A 248 -4.59 10.69 -6.85
CA LYS A 248 -4.83 11.90 -6.07
C LYS A 248 -4.31 11.67 -4.67
N ASP A 249 -3.58 12.65 -4.15
CA ASP A 249 -3.10 12.62 -2.79
C ASP A 249 -4.23 12.94 -1.81
N VAL A 250 -4.15 12.33 -0.63
CA VAL A 250 -5.02 12.63 0.50
C VAL A 250 -4.19 12.47 1.78
N LEU A 251 -4.46 13.29 2.80
CA LEU A 251 -3.86 13.08 4.10
C LEU A 251 -4.40 11.79 4.71
N PHE A 252 -3.54 11.03 5.36
CA PHE A 252 -3.91 9.73 5.94
C PHE A 252 -5.05 9.88 6.94
N ASP A 253 -5.00 10.90 7.79
CA ASP A 253 -6.04 11.16 8.80
C ASP A 253 -7.38 11.54 8.15
N ASP A 254 -7.33 12.32 7.05
CA ASP A 254 -8.53 12.65 6.28
C ASP A 254 -9.11 11.41 5.61
N LEU A 255 -8.28 10.51 5.11
CA LEU A 255 -8.72 9.25 4.54
C LEU A 255 -9.43 8.39 5.61
N VAL A 256 -8.87 8.29 6.82
CA VAL A 256 -9.52 7.58 7.94
C VAL A 256 -10.89 8.20 8.26
N ARG A 257 -10.95 9.52 8.45
CA ARG A 257 -12.22 10.21 8.76
C ARG A 257 -13.25 10.10 7.64
N GLN A 258 -12.85 10.35 6.40
CA GLN A 258 -13.77 10.36 5.27
C GLN A 258 -14.23 8.96 4.86
N THR A 259 -13.44 7.91 5.10
CA THR A 259 -13.91 6.52 4.94
C THR A 259 -14.93 6.14 6.02
N ALA A 260 -14.72 6.59 7.26
CA ALA A 260 -15.69 6.40 8.35
C ALA A 260 -17.00 7.18 8.08
N ALA A 261 -16.92 8.39 7.52
CA ALA A 261 -18.07 9.19 7.12
C ALA A 261 -18.77 8.70 5.83
N GLY A 262 -18.26 7.65 5.17
CA GLY A 262 -18.81 7.18 3.90
C GLY A 262 -18.60 8.14 2.70
N LEU A 263 -17.75 9.16 2.86
CA LEU A 263 -17.41 10.13 1.82
C LEU A 263 -16.29 9.65 0.90
N ILE A 264 -15.41 8.77 1.39
CA ILE A 264 -14.45 8.01 0.57
C ILE A 264 -14.82 6.53 0.64
N VAL A 265 -15.04 5.92 -0.53
CA VAL A 265 -15.57 4.58 -0.66
C VAL A 265 -14.69 3.71 -1.55
N PRO A 266 -14.64 2.39 -1.31
CA PRO A 266 -13.89 1.47 -2.14
C PRO A 266 -14.65 1.15 -3.42
N ILE A 267 -13.95 1.05 -4.56
CA ILE A 267 -14.55 0.59 -5.82
C ILE A 267 -13.71 -0.47 -6.53
N ASP A 268 -14.42 -1.37 -7.20
CA ASP A 268 -13.88 -2.27 -8.21
C ASP A 268 -14.04 -1.62 -9.61
N HIS A 269 -12.92 -1.22 -10.21
CA HIS A 269 -12.85 -0.64 -11.55
C HIS A 269 -12.31 -1.68 -12.54
N ARG A 270 -13.08 -1.97 -13.58
CA ARG A 270 -12.68 -2.93 -14.63
C ARG A 270 -12.00 -2.18 -15.76
N ASP A 271 -10.83 -2.67 -16.15
CA ASP A 271 -10.08 -2.23 -17.31
C ASP A 271 -9.74 -3.47 -18.14
N GLY A 272 -10.48 -3.67 -19.22
CA GLY A 272 -10.49 -4.93 -19.97
C GLY A 272 -10.79 -6.15 -19.08
N SER A 273 -9.88 -7.13 -19.07
CA SER A 273 -9.98 -8.33 -18.22
C SER A 273 -9.50 -8.10 -16.78
N SER A 274 -8.91 -6.95 -16.48
CA SER A 274 -8.31 -6.64 -15.20
C SER A 274 -9.29 -5.91 -14.28
N THR A 275 -9.30 -6.28 -12.99
CA THR A 275 -10.00 -5.52 -11.95
C THR A 275 -8.99 -4.79 -11.09
N HIS A 276 -9.10 -3.46 -11.06
CA HIS A 276 -8.34 -2.56 -10.20
C HIS A 276 -9.21 -2.18 -9.01
N ARG A 277 -8.60 -2.18 -7.81
CA ARG A 277 -9.28 -1.89 -6.55
C ARG A 277 -8.63 -0.67 -5.91
N PHE A 278 -9.41 0.37 -5.68
CA PHE A 278 -8.92 1.62 -5.10
C PHE A 278 -10.07 2.42 -4.49
N TRP A 279 -9.73 3.48 -3.78
CA TRP A 279 -10.64 4.38 -3.09
C TRP A 279 -10.94 5.59 -3.96
N VAL A 280 -12.19 6.05 -3.93
CA VAL A 280 -12.67 7.27 -4.61
C VAL A 280 -13.63 8.02 -3.70
N THR A 281 -13.99 9.24 -4.06
CA THR A 281 -15.09 9.93 -3.37
C THR A 281 -16.42 9.22 -3.63
N SER A 282 -17.38 9.32 -2.71
CA SER A 282 -18.75 8.80 -2.89
C SER A 282 -19.40 9.39 -4.14
N THR A 283 -19.18 10.68 -4.40
CA THR A 283 -19.62 11.38 -5.63
C THR A 283 -19.05 10.75 -6.90
N ASP A 284 -17.76 10.44 -6.93
CA ASP A 284 -17.16 9.77 -8.10
C ASP A 284 -17.68 8.34 -8.27
N ARG A 285 -17.94 7.63 -7.16
CA ARG A 285 -18.58 6.30 -7.19
C ARG A 285 -19.99 6.38 -7.78
N ASP A 286 -20.79 7.36 -7.37
CA ASP A 286 -22.16 7.55 -7.87
C ASP A 286 -22.13 7.86 -9.37
N ARG A 287 -21.30 8.82 -9.81
CA ARG A 287 -21.10 9.13 -11.23
C ARG A 287 -20.65 7.93 -12.06
N LEU A 288 -19.79 7.07 -11.50
CA LEU A 288 -19.36 5.83 -12.16
C LEU A 288 -20.49 4.80 -12.25
N GLN A 289 -21.35 4.71 -11.24
CA GLN A 289 -22.54 3.87 -11.27
C GLN A 289 -23.52 4.37 -12.33
N ASP A 290 -23.80 5.67 -12.37
CA ASP A 290 -24.65 6.29 -13.39
C ASP A 290 -24.13 5.99 -14.80
N HIS A 291 -22.82 6.17 -15.02
CA HIS A 291 -22.19 5.85 -16.31
C HIS A 291 -22.26 4.36 -16.69
N ARG A 292 -22.29 3.45 -15.72
CA ARG A 292 -22.43 2.00 -15.98
C ARG A 292 -23.87 1.59 -16.25
N HIS A 293 -24.83 2.29 -15.65
CA HIS A 293 -26.26 2.02 -15.79
C HIS A 293 -26.87 2.71 -17.02
N ASP A 294 -26.33 3.86 -17.40
CA ASP A 294 -26.83 4.70 -18.47
C ASP A 294 -25.77 4.86 -19.56
N ASN A 295 -26.05 4.35 -20.76
CA ASN A 295 -25.17 4.54 -21.92
C ASN A 295 -25.31 5.97 -22.52
N THR A 296 -25.83 6.95 -21.76
CA THR A 296 -26.05 8.33 -22.22
C THR A 296 -26.07 9.40 -21.11
N ASN A 297 -25.47 10.55 -21.44
CA ASN A 297 -25.69 11.92 -20.96
C ASN A 297 -25.50 12.24 -19.46
N LEU A 298 -24.26 12.57 -19.09
CA LEU A 298 -23.99 13.47 -17.98
C LEU A 298 -24.51 14.90 -18.30
N PRO A 299 -24.98 15.67 -17.30
CA PRO A 299 -25.32 17.07 -17.49
C PRO A 299 -24.09 17.85 -18.02
N PRO A 300 -24.30 18.84 -18.91
CA PRO A 300 -23.20 19.65 -19.42
C PRO A 300 -22.47 20.33 -18.27
N LEU A 301 -21.13 20.38 -18.38
CA LEU A 301 -20.31 21.24 -17.53
C LEU A 301 -20.92 22.65 -17.52
N PRO A 302 -20.90 23.38 -16.38
CA PRO A 302 -21.28 24.78 -16.38
C PRO A 302 -20.44 25.51 -17.43
N ASP A 303 -21.11 26.23 -18.32
CA ASP A 303 -20.49 27.01 -19.39
C ASP A 303 -19.49 28.00 -18.76
N SER A 304 -18.21 27.62 -18.71
CA SER A 304 -17.13 28.59 -18.59
C SER A 304 -17.08 29.32 -19.92
N GLU A 305 -17.70 30.50 -19.93
CA GLU A 305 -17.48 31.65 -20.80
C GLU A 305 -16.85 31.31 -22.16
N LYS A 306 -17.70 31.31 -23.18
CA LYS A 306 -17.29 31.36 -24.58
C LYS A 306 -16.43 32.62 -24.79
N GLU A 307 -15.12 32.47 -24.76
CA GLU A 307 -14.25 33.43 -25.42
C GLU A 307 -14.47 33.27 -26.93
N ASP A 308 -15.19 34.25 -27.51
CA ASP A 308 -15.31 34.45 -28.94
C ASP A 308 -13.93 34.72 -29.55
N GLY A 309 -13.22 33.66 -29.90
CA GLY A 309 -12.03 33.74 -30.75
C GLY A 309 -12.44 34.15 -32.18
N PRO A 310 -11.72 35.07 -32.83
CA PRO A 310 -12.16 35.67 -34.09
C PRO A 310 -12.21 34.64 -35.22
N VAL A 311 -13.34 34.65 -35.92
CA VAL A 311 -13.61 33.92 -37.16
C VAL A 311 -12.73 34.48 -38.27
N GLY A 312 -11.82 33.66 -38.80
CA GLY A 312 -11.16 33.90 -40.08
C GLY A 312 -9.64 33.95 -40.04
N ALA A 313 -9.00 32.78 -39.98
CA ALA A 313 -7.62 32.62 -40.45
C ALA A 313 -7.51 31.40 -41.38
N SER A 314 -7.07 31.67 -42.61
CA SER A 314 -6.88 30.72 -43.72
C SER A 314 -6.01 29.51 -43.34
N ARG A 315 -6.36 28.31 -43.83
CA ARG A 315 -5.57 27.06 -43.70
C ARG A 315 -4.38 26.95 -44.68
N ARG A 316 -3.91 28.05 -45.27
CA ARG A 316 -2.69 28.05 -46.11
C ARG A 316 -1.52 28.67 -45.35
N ARG A 317 -0.36 28.00 -45.38
CA ARG A 317 0.89 28.54 -44.80
C ARG A 317 1.24 29.87 -45.48
N PRO A 318 1.46 30.97 -44.74
CA PRO A 318 1.97 32.21 -45.32
C PRO A 318 3.41 31.98 -45.82
N THR A 319 3.63 32.11 -47.12
CA THR A 319 4.95 32.17 -47.74
C THR A 319 5.39 33.63 -47.84
N CYS A 320 5.75 34.24 -46.72
CA CYS A 320 6.53 35.47 -46.70
C CYS A 320 7.64 35.28 -45.66
N ARG A 321 8.89 35.29 -46.14
CA ARG A 321 10.12 35.18 -45.34
C ARG A 321 10.56 36.61 -45.00
N PRO A 322 10.52 37.06 -43.74
CA PRO A 322 11.15 38.32 -43.37
C PRO A 322 12.67 38.14 -43.40
N ALA A 323 13.36 39.15 -43.93
CA ALA A 323 14.81 39.23 -43.90
C ALA A 323 15.32 39.22 -42.45
N THR A 324 16.38 38.45 -42.23
CA THR A 324 17.07 38.29 -40.95
C THR A 324 17.62 39.63 -40.47
N VAL A 325 16.98 40.22 -39.46
CA VAL A 325 17.60 41.23 -38.61
C VAL A 325 18.10 40.50 -37.36
N PRO A 326 19.39 40.61 -36.99
CA PRO A 326 19.90 39.93 -35.80
C PRO A 326 19.36 40.61 -34.55
N PRO A 327 18.69 39.88 -33.63
CA PRO A 327 18.34 40.44 -32.33
C PRO A 327 19.57 40.45 -31.39
N PRO A 328 19.62 41.41 -30.45
CA PRO A 328 20.70 41.55 -29.48
C PRO A 328 20.72 40.38 -28.50
N SER A 329 21.95 39.96 -28.17
CA SER A 329 22.26 38.95 -27.18
C SER A 329 21.85 39.40 -25.78
N THR A 330 20.75 38.86 -25.26
CA THR A 330 20.52 38.72 -23.82
C THR A 330 19.55 37.57 -23.60
N GLN A 331 20.11 36.42 -23.22
CA GLN A 331 19.36 35.26 -22.75
C GLN A 331 18.77 35.60 -21.37
N HIS A 332 17.45 35.76 -21.28
CA HIS A 332 16.72 35.50 -20.04
C HIS A 332 16.06 34.13 -20.21
N MET A 333 16.77 33.10 -19.78
CA MET A 333 16.12 31.84 -19.42
C MET A 333 15.41 32.08 -18.09
N PRO A 334 14.13 31.68 -17.92
CA PRO A 334 13.58 31.54 -16.58
C PRO A 334 14.45 30.53 -15.83
N ALA A 335 14.86 30.88 -14.61
CA ALA A 335 15.68 30.01 -13.78
C ALA A 335 15.00 28.63 -13.65
N PRO A 336 15.74 27.52 -13.74
CA PRO A 336 15.18 26.20 -13.52
C PRO A 336 14.55 26.15 -12.12
N LEU A 337 13.30 25.70 -12.03
CA LEU A 337 12.61 25.50 -10.76
C LEU A 337 13.40 24.44 -9.97
N LEU A 338 13.93 24.83 -8.81
CA LEU A 338 14.77 23.97 -7.96
C LEU A 338 14.05 22.68 -7.56
N ASP A 339 14.63 21.53 -7.91
CA ASP A 339 14.10 20.21 -7.56
C ASP A 339 14.50 19.81 -6.13
N TRP A 340 13.72 20.29 -5.16
CA TRP A 340 13.87 19.97 -3.75
C TRP A 340 13.71 18.48 -3.39
N SER A 341 13.33 17.62 -4.34
CA SER A 341 13.18 16.18 -4.10
C SER A 341 14.50 15.40 -4.23
N SER A 342 15.54 16.02 -4.80
CA SER A 342 16.86 15.40 -4.90
C SER A 342 17.55 15.34 -3.54
N SER A 343 18.05 14.14 -3.19
CA SER A 343 18.86 13.92 -1.99
C SER A 343 20.14 14.76 -1.93
N ALA A 344 20.58 15.34 -3.06
CA ALA A 344 21.71 16.27 -3.11
C ALA A 344 21.42 17.60 -2.38
N HIS A 345 20.15 17.95 -2.16
CA HIS A 345 19.73 19.17 -1.46
C HIS A 345 19.51 18.95 0.05
N TRP A 346 20.12 17.90 0.63
CA TRP A 346 19.97 17.56 2.04
C TRP A 346 21.32 17.38 2.74
N SER A 347 21.50 18.07 3.86
CA SER A 347 22.63 17.92 4.81
C SER A 347 22.17 17.16 6.06
N PHE A 348 23.01 16.24 6.55
CA PHE A 348 22.75 15.53 7.81
C PHE A 348 22.91 16.42 9.04
N GLU A 349 23.75 17.45 8.96
CA GLU A 349 23.94 18.43 10.04
C GLU A 349 23.17 19.72 9.70
N PRO A 350 22.33 20.24 10.61
CA PRO A 350 21.62 21.49 10.39
C PRO A 350 22.63 22.65 10.38
N GLN A 351 22.63 23.42 9.29
CA GLN A 351 23.50 24.57 9.09
C GLN A 351 22.64 25.86 9.04
N PRO A 352 23.20 27.03 9.37
CA PRO A 352 22.45 28.29 9.34
C PRO A 352 22.07 28.67 7.92
N CYS A 353 20.76 28.86 7.66
CA CYS A 353 20.24 29.31 6.37
C CYS A 353 20.90 30.63 5.95
N ARG A 354 21.41 30.70 4.72
CA ARG A 354 22.11 31.88 4.19
C ARG A 354 21.26 33.16 4.14
N HIS A 355 19.92 33.03 4.14
CA HIS A 355 19.01 34.18 4.04
C HIS A 355 18.43 34.64 5.37
N CYS A 356 18.16 33.73 6.31
CA CYS A 356 17.49 34.06 7.58
C CYS A 356 18.26 33.61 8.83
N SER A 357 19.41 32.96 8.64
CA SER A 357 20.31 32.45 9.69
C SER A 357 19.72 31.40 10.65
N LYS A 358 18.46 30.98 10.43
CA LYS A 358 17.84 29.87 11.19
C LYS A 358 18.37 28.52 10.69
N PRO A 359 18.47 27.50 11.56
CA PRO A 359 18.97 26.19 11.16
C PRO A 359 18.11 25.54 10.06
N THR A 360 18.76 24.92 9.08
CA THR A 360 18.15 24.17 7.97
C THR A 360 19.00 22.96 7.62
N ASN A 361 18.35 21.88 7.22
CA ASN A 361 19.00 20.73 6.59
C ASN A 361 18.93 20.78 5.06
N LEU A 362 18.22 21.77 4.50
CA LEU A 362 18.08 21.93 3.05
C LEU A 362 19.24 22.75 2.46
N LEU A 363 19.70 22.36 1.27
CA LEU A 363 20.71 23.04 0.48
C LEU A 363 20.11 23.56 -0.83
N ASP A 364 20.53 24.73 -1.29
CA ASP A 364 20.15 25.27 -2.61
C ASP A 364 20.88 24.57 -3.77
N ASP A 365 20.71 25.07 -5.00
CA ASP A 365 21.40 24.57 -6.21
C ASP A 365 22.92 24.73 -6.16
N GLN A 366 23.42 25.62 -5.30
CA GLN A 366 24.84 25.85 -5.08
C GLN A 366 25.39 24.99 -3.93
N GLY A 367 24.55 24.16 -3.30
CA GLY A 367 24.91 23.36 -2.14
C GLY A 367 25.02 24.18 -0.86
N GLU A 368 24.50 25.41 -0.83
CA GLU A 368 24.53 26.28 0.36
C GLU A 368 23.26 26.10 1.22
N PRO A 369 23.36 26.15 2.56
CA PRO A 369 22.21 25.97 3.43
C PRO A 369 21.13 27.02 3.18
N SER A 370 19.93 26.59 2.78
CA SER A 370 18.82 27.48 2.48
C SER A 370 17.47 26.83 2.74
N HIS A 371 16.55 27.51 3.42
CA HIS A 371 15.16 27.06 3.46
C HIS A 371 14.54 27.21 2.08
N LYS A 372 13.70 26.26 1.68
CA LYS A 372 12.95 26.32 0.42
C LYS A 372 12.29 27.69 0.17
N VAL A 373 11.51 28.15 1.15
CA VAL A 373 10.81 29.44 1.09
C VAL A 373 11.75 30.64 0.98
N CYS A 374 12.97 30.55 1.53
CA CYS A 374 13.96 31.63 1.45
C CYS A 374 14.66 31.65 0.09
N ALA A 375 15.00 30.48 -0.45
CA ALA A 375 15.58 30.37 -1.79
C ALA A 375 14.59 30.83 -2.88
N GLU A 376 13.32 30.42 -2.79
CA GLU A 376 12.26 30.82 -3.74
C GLU A 376 12.00 32.34 -3.68
N ALA A 377 11.97 32.92 -2.47
CA ALA A 377 11.84 34.37 -2.30
C ALA A 377 13.06 35.16 -2.84
N ALA A 378 14.25 34.57 -2.81
CA ALA A 378 15.48 35.20 -3.32
C ALA A 378 15.62 35.13 -4.84
N THR A 379 15.02 34.13 -5.50
CA THR A 379 15.05 33.97 -6.96
C THR A 379 13.94 34.71 -7.69
N GLY A 380 12.98 35.29 -6.97
CA GLY A 380 11.86 36.05 -7.55
C GLY A 380 10.85 35.18 -8.31
N ALA A 381 10.76 33.89 -7.94
CA ALA A 381 9.86 32.90 -8.53
C ALA A 381 8.49 32.84 -7.84
#